data_AF-A0A965V5W8-F1
#
_entry.id   AF-A0A965V5W8-F1
#
_cell.length_a   1.000
_cell.length_b   1.000
_cell.length_c   1.000
_cell.angle_alpha   90.00
_cell.angle_beta   90.00
_cell.angle_gamma   90.00
#
_symmetry.space_group_name_H-M   'P 1'
#
loop_
_entity.id
_entity.type
_entity.pdbx_description
1 polymer ?
#
loop_
_entity_poly.entity_id
_entity_poly.type
_entity_poly.pdbx_seq_one_letter_code
_entity_poly.pdbx_strand_id
1 'polypeptide(L)'
;MRPINRYLAAIGARGGRKSRRTLSPEAAAAMVRVREAGRAYRRFHEQCFAAWPSDRRITVADIEWVAERLLAFGDEAARAKAVKLSPLELVAEPRSGRRPVRYDITARILPRRSAEAASTYVVATRERRIAMVEELSAELWALAKLPLPSYSRAEMPVHITPRVRRSPSS
;
A
#
# COMPACT_ATOMS: atom_id res chain seq x y z
N MET A 1 33.17 4.98 25.55
CA MET A 1 32.32 5.85 24.71
C MET A 1 33.04 6.09 23.38
N ARG A 2 32.44 5.77 22.22
CA ARG A 2 33.17 5.83 20.92
C ARG A 2 33.46 7.30 20.53
N PRO A 3 34.65 7.62 19.97
CA PRO A 3 35.06 8.99 19.63
C PRO A 3 34.08 9.72 18.69
N ILE A 4 33.40 8.98 17.82
CA ILE A 4 32.39 9.52 16.90
C ILE A 4 31.18 10.13 17.63
N ASN A 5 30.77 9.54 18.75
CA ASN A 5 29.60 10.00 19.52
C ASN A 5 29.90 11.34 20.18
N ARG A 6 31.14 11.53 20.65
CA ARG A 6 31.60 12.79 21.24
C ARG A 6 31.65 13.91 20.20
N TYR A 7 32.09 13.59 18.98
CA TYR A 7 32.11 14.53 17.87
C TYR A 7 30.69 14.96 17.45
N LEU A 8 29.77 14.00 17.27
CA LEU A 8 28.37 14.27 16.93
C LEU A 8 27.67 15.11 18.01
N ALA A 9 27.93 14.81 19.29
CA ALA A 9 27.42 15.61 20.40
C ALA A 9 27.95 17.06 20.39
N ALA A 10 29.25 17.24 20.11
CA ALA A 10 29.87 18.56 20.06
C ALA A 10 29.33 19.45 18.94
N ILE A 11 29.14 18.90 17.73
CA ILE A 11 28.54 19.64 16.61
C ILE A 11 27.06 19.94 16.85
N GLY A 12 26.32 19.00 17.45
CA GLY A 12 24.92 19.20 17.85
C GLY A 12 24.78 20.34 18.86
N ALA A 13 25.62 20.36 19.90
CA ALA A 13 25.64 21.43 20.90
C ALA A 13 26.02 22.80 20.31
N ARG A 14 26.89 22.84 19.29
CA ARG A 14 27.24 24.09 18.59
C ARG A 14 26.08 24.59 17.73
N GLY A 15 25.38 23.70 17.04
CA GLY A 15 24.18 24.02 16.27
C GLY A 15 23.02 24.48 17.15
N GLY A 16 22.80 23.82 18.29
CA GLY A 16 21.80 24.19 19.29
C GLY A 16 22.06 25.58 19.89
N ARG A 17 23.32 25.90 20.20
CA ARG A 17 23.70 27.26 20.68
C ARG A 17 23.47 28.36 19.64
N LYS A 18 23.62 28.06 18.34
CA LYS A 18 23.35 29.02 17.25
C LYS A 18 21.86 29.17 16.96
N SER A 19 21.07 28.11 17.15
CA SER A 19 19.61 28.11 17.00
C SER A 19 18.95 28.56 18.31
N ARG A 20 18.63 29.84 18.45
CA ARG A 20 17.93 30.40 19.64
C ARG A 20 16.49 29.91 19.83
N ARG A 21 15.98 29.05 18.94
CA ARG A 21 14.66 28.41 19.08
C ARG A 21 14.83 27.13 19.89
N THR A 22 14.24 27.10 21.08
CA THR A 22 14.16 25.88 21.90
C THR A 22 13.22 24.89 21.22
N LEU A 23 13.79 23.85 20.62
CA LEU A 23 13.01 22.74 20.08
C LEU A 23 12.82 21.72 21.22
N SER A 24 11.60 21.28 21.48
CA SER A 24 11.38 20.22 22.46
C SER A 24 12.10 18.94 21.99
N PRO A 25 12.62 18.12 22.90
CA PRO A 25 13.21 16.82 22.55
C PRO A 25 12.28 15.95 21.71
N GLU A 26 10.98 16.01 22.00
CA GLU A 26 9.93 15.32 21.25
C GLU A 26 9.80 15.83 19.81
N ALA A 27 9.75 17.16 19.61
CA ALA A 27 9.70 17.74 18.27
C ALA A 27 10.98 17.42 17.47
N ALA A 28 12.14 17.42 18.13
CA ALA A 28 13.40 17.00 17.52
C ALA A 28 13.36 15.54 17.06
N ALA A 29 12.86 14.64 17.91
CA ALA A 29 12.70 13.22 17.58
C ALA A 29 11.72 13.02 16.41
N ALA A 30 10.58 13.71 16.42
CA ALA A 30 9.60 13.66 15.33
C ALA A 30 10.21 14.09 13.98
N MET A 31 10.97 15.20 13.96
CA MET A 31 11.68 15.65 12.76
C MET A 31 12.68 14.62 12.24
N VAL A 32 13.43 13.97 13.15
CA VAL A 32 14.36 12.91 12.78
C VAL A 32 13.62 11.70 12.21
N ARG A 33 12.52 11.27 12.82
CA ARG A 33 11.70 10.15 12.30
C ARG A 33 11.18 10.45 10.89
N VAL A 34 10.66 11.66 10.62
CA VAL A 34 10.23 12.07 9.28
C VAL A 34 11.39 12.00 8.27
N ARG A 35 12.57 12.52 8.64
CA ARG A 35 13.75 12.49 7.76
C ARG A 35 14.21 11.08 7.47
N GLU A 36 14.23 10.21 8.48
CA GLU A 36 14.63 8.82 8.33
C GLU A 36 13.60 8.03 7.50
N ALA A 37 12.31 8.30 7.67
CA ALA A 37 11.26 7.72 6.84
C ALA A 37 11.39 8.17 5.38
N GLY A 38 11.64 9.46 5.13
CA GLY A 38 11.89 9.97 3.78
C GLY A 38 13.16 9.41 3.14
N ARG A 39 14.22 9.17 3.92
CA ARG A 39 15.43 8.47 3.44
C ARG A 39 15.13 7.01 3.08
N ALA A 40 14.38 6.31 3.92
CA ALA A 40 13.98 4.93 3.64
C ALA A 40 13.10 4.84 2.38
N TYR A 41 12.12 5.73 2.26
CA TYR A 41 11.24 5.82 1.09
C TYR A 41 12.02 5.93 -0.22
N ARG A 42 12.99 6.87 -0.29
CA ARG A 42 13.83 7.03 -1.48
C ARG A 42 14.75 5.83 -1.73
N ARG A 43 15.35 5.29 -0.67
CA ARG A 43 16.30 4.17 -0.78
C ARG A 43 15.63 2.89 -1.28
N PHE A 44 14.43 2.60 -0.80
CA PHE A 44 13.71 1.36 -1.11
C PHE A 44 12.55 1.60 -2.09
N HIS A 45 12.63 2.67 -2.90
CA HIS A 45 11.53 3.11 -3.73
C HIS A 45 11.10 2.04 -4.74
N GLU A 46 12.04 1.55 -5.54
CA GLU A 46 11.78 0.55 -6.59
C GLU A 46 11.23 -0.76 -6.02
N GLN A 47 11.67 -1.14 -4.82
CA GLN A 47 11.25 -2.39 -4.19
C GLN A 47 9.89 -2.30 -3.50
N CYS A 48 9.68 -1.26 -2.67
CA CYS A 48 8.54 -1.19 -1.75
C CYS A 48 7.47 -0.18 -2.19
N PHE A 49 7.85 0.79 -3.02
CA PHE A 49 7.05 1.98 -3.32
C PHE A 49 6.91 2.29 -4.82
N ALA A 50 7.21 1.35 -5.72
CA ALA A 50 7.20 1.58 -7.17
C ALA A 50 5.86 2.11 -7.72
N ALA A 51 4.75 1.86 -7.02
CA ALA A 51 3.42 2.36 -7.39
C ALA A 51 3.17 3.83 -6.99
N TRP A 52 4.10 4.50 -6.31
CA TRP A 52 3.98 5.89 -5.87
C TRP A 52 5.06 6.80 -6.48
N PRO A 53 4.85 8.12 -6.50
CA PRO A 53 5.85 9.08 -6.99
C PRO A 53 7.10 9.12 -6.10
N SER A 54 8.29 9.10 -6.70
CA SER A 54 9.57 9.09 -5.96
C SER A 54 9.88 10.40 -5.22
N ASP A 55 9.22 11.48 -5.61
CA ASP A 55 9.33 12.82 -5.02
C ASP A 55 8.27 13.11 -3.94
N ARG A 56 7.45 12.10 -3.57
CA ARG A 56 6.43 12.24 -2.52
C ARG A 56 7.03 12.81 -1.23
N ARG A 57 6.43 13.89 -0.73
CA ARG A 57 6.78 14.48 0.55
C ARG A 57 6.25 13.62 1.68
N ILE A 58 7.17 13.01 2.45
CA ILE A 58 6.84 12.22 3.64
C ILE A 58 6.60 13.14 4.83
N THR A 59 5.44 13.00 5.46
CA THR A 59 5.02 13.73 6.67
C THR A 59 5.04 12.82 7.90
N VAL A 60 4.75 13.37 9.09
CA VAL A 60 4.62 12.60 10.33
C VAL A 60 3.56 11.49 10.20
N ALA A 61 2.45 11.78 9.51
CA ALA A 61 1.37 10.82 9.30
C ALA A 61 1.74 9.67 8.35
N ASP A 62 2.81 9.82 7.57
CA ASP A 62 3.27 8.81 6.63
C ASP A 62 4.28 7.84 7.25
N ILE A 63 4.87 8.15 8.42
CA ILE A 63 5.95 7.34 9.03
C ILE A 63 5.52 5.88 9.20
N GLU A 64 4.33 5.66 9.76
CA GLU A 64 3.81 4.32 10.03
C GLU A 64 3.49 3.58 8.74
N TRP A 65 2.92 4.27 7.75
CA TRP A 65 2.68 3.69 6.42
C TRP A 65 3.98 3.28 5.73
N VAL A 66 5.05 4.10 5.83
CA VAL A 66 6.38 3.74 5.31
C VAL A 66 6.90 2.48 6.00
N ALA A 67 6.77 2.39 7.33
CA ALA A 67 7.22 1.22 8.08
C ALA A 67 6.43 -0.05 7.68
N GLU A 68 5.11 0.03 7.58
CA GLU A 68 4.24 -1.08 7.13
C GLU A 68 4.65 -1.59 5.75
N ARG A 69 4.86 -0.69 4.77
CA ARG A 69 5.27 -1.07 3.41
C ARG A 69 6.64 -1.73 3.37
N LEU A 70 7.60 -1.21 4.14
CA LEU A 70 8.93 -1.81 4.26
C LEU A 70 8.87 -3.21 4.90
N LEU A 71 7.98 -3.45 5.86
CA LEU A 71 7.79 -4.77 6.45
C LEU A 71 7.16 -5.75 5.46
N ALA A 72 6.12 -5.32 4.74
CA ALA A 72 5.35 -6.17 3.84
C ALA A 72 6.11 -6.57 2.57
N PHE A 73 6.87 -5.65 1.96
CA PHE A 73 7.47 -5.84 0.64
C PHE A 73 9.00 -5.78 0.63
N GLY A 74 9.61 -5.37 1.74
CA GLY A 74 11.05 -5.14 1.84
C GLY A 74 11.87 -6.40 2.13
N ASP A 75 13.15 -6.31 1.77
CA ASP A 75 14.19 -7.25 2.15
C ASP A 75 14.58 -7.10 3.64
N GLU A 76 15.59 -7.84 4.09
CA GLU A 76 16.06 -7.77 5.47
C GLU A 76 16.50 -6.34 5.86
N ALA A 77 17.17 -5.62 4.97
CA ALA A 77 17.63 -4.26 5.23
C ALA A 77 16.46 -3.28 5.37
N ALA A 78 15.44 -3.41 4.52
CA ALA A 78 14.20 -2.63 4.58
C ALA A 78 13.42 -2.93 5.88
N ARG A 79 13.28 -4.20 6.26
CA ARG A 79 12.62 -4.62 7.50
C ARG A 79 13.35 -4.10 8.74
N ALA A 80 14.68 -4.21 8.78
CA ALA A 80 15.48 -3.65 9.86
C ALA A 80 15.34 -2.12 9.95
N LYS A 81 15.11 -1.44 8.82
CA LYS A 81 14.82 0.00 8.81
C LYS A 81 13.42 0.30 9.34
N ALA A 82 12.43 -0.51 8.99
CA ALA A 82 11.05 -0.36 9.45
C ALA A 82 10.94 -0.42 10.98
N VAL A 83 11.59 -1.41 11.62
CA VAL A 83 11.63 -1.57 13.09
C VAL A 83 12.21 -0.33 13.79
N LYS A 84 13.18 0.35 13.17
CA LYS A 84 13.75 1.59 13.72
C LYS A 84 12.83 2.80 13.55
N LEU A 85 11.99 2.80 12.52
CA LEU A 85 11.06 3.89 12.24
C LEU A 85 9.83 3.82 13.14
N SER A 86 9.35 2.61 13.40
CA SER A 86 8.26 2.32 14.32
C SER A 86 8.66 1.15 15.21
N PRO A 87 9.20 1.42 16.42
CA PRO A 87 9.34 0.39 17.44
C PRO A 87 7.94 -0.14 17.72
N LEU A 88 7.76 -1.45 17.56
CA LEU A 88 6.48 -2.17 17.53
C LEU A 88 5.56 -2.01 18.77
N GLU A 89 5.88 -1.15 19.74
CA GLU A 89 5.03 -0.84 20.91
C GLU A 89 3.75 -0.03 20.57
N LEU A 90 3.53 0.32 19.30
CA LEU A 90 2.33 1.00 18.81
C LEU A 90 1.44 0.11 17.92
N VAL A 91 1.63 -1.22 17.95
CA VAL A 91 0.76 -2.17 17.23
C VAL A 91 -0.22 -2.82 18.19
N ALA A 92 -1.15 -2.01 18.70
CA ALA A 92 -2.45 -2.47 19.20
C ALA A 92 -3.38 -1.26 19.18
N GLU A 93 -3.96 -0.98 18.01
CA GLU A 93 -5.29 -0.40 17.82
C GLU A 93 -5.45 -0.20 16.29
N PRO A 94 -6.40 -0.87 15.62
CA PRO A 94 -6.72 -0.55 14.25
C PRO A 94 -7.16 0.91 14.21
N ARG A 95 -6.37 1.78 13.57
CA ARG A 95 -6.67 3.21 13.46
C ARG A 95 -8.00 3.42 12.75
N SER A 96 -9.08 3.53 13.52
CA SER A 96 -10.46 3.76 13.07
C SER A 96 -10.72 5.19 12.54
N GLY A 97 -9.69 6.04 12.46
CA GLY A 97 -9.82 7.44 12.07
C GLY A 97 -9.36 7.80 10.65
N ARG A 98 -8.67 6.92 9.92
CA ARG A 98 -8.42 7.17 8.49
C ARG A 98 -9.68 6.78 7.74
N ARG A 99 -10.40 7.77 7.21
CA ARG A 99 -11.37 7.56 6.12
C ARG A 99 -10.66 6.61 5.14
N PRO A 100 -11.21 5.41 4.84
CA PRO A 100 -10.59 4.55 3.85
C PRO A 100 -10.39 5.43 2.63
N VAL A 101 -9.15 5.52 2.16
CA VAL A 101 -8.92 5.96 0.80
C VAL A 101 -9.73 4.96 0.00
N ARG A 102 -10.92 5.38 -0.44
CA ARG A 102 -11.66 4.66 -1.47
C ARG A 102 -10.69 4.72 -2.64
N TYR A 103 -9.88 3.68 -2.78
CA TYR A 103 -9.45 3.31 -4.09
C TYR A 103 -10.78 3.07 -4.80
N ASP A 104 -11.17 3.99 -5.67
CA ASP A 104 -12.16 3.68 -6.68
C ASP A 104 -11.50 2.59 -7.52
N ILE A 105 -11.65 1.35 -7.07
CA ILE A 105 -11.24 0.17 -7.81
C ILE A 105 -12.13 0.20 -9.03
N THR A 106 -11.62 0.84 -10.08
CA THR A 106 -12.33 0.95 -11.33
C THR A 106 -12.10 -0.38 -12.03
N ALA A 107 -12.91 -1.38 -11.68
CA ALA A 107 -12.87 -2.67 -12.34
C ALA A 107 -13.42 -2.47 -13.75
N ARG A 108 -12.55 -2.58 -14.77
CA ARG A 108 -13.00 -2.63 -16.16
C ARG A 108 -13.40 -4.06 -16.51
N ILE A 109 -14.68 -4.26 -16.79
CA ILE A 109 -15.18 -5.52 -17.31
C ILE A 109 -14.83 -5.59 -18.79
N LEU A 110 -13.77 -6.34 -19.10
CA LEU A 110 -13.33 -6.54 -20.49
C LEU A 110 -14.01 -7.76 -21.10
N PRO A 111 -14.42 -7.71 -22.38
CA PRO A 111 -14.86 -8.89 -23.10
C PRO A 111 -13.76 -9.94 -23.13
N ARG A 112 -14.12 -11.21 -22.87
CA ARG A 112 -13.21 -12.36 -22.79
C ARG A 112 -12.35 -12.58 -24.05
N ARG A 113 -12.74 -12.04 -25.20
CA ARG A 113 -12.01 -12.13 -26.48
C ARG A 113 -11.17 -10.89 -26.80
N SER A 114 -11.11 -9.90 -25.91
CA SER A 114 -10.26 -8.73 -26.11
C SER A 114 -8.78 -9.14 -26.00
N ALA A 115 -7.92 -8.53 -26.83
CA ALA A 115 -6.47 -8.72 -26.74
C ALA A 115 -5.92 -8.34 -25.36
N GLU A 116 -6.57 -7.37 -24.71
CA GLU A 116 -6.26 -6.88 -23.37
C GLU A 116 -6.55 -7.92 -22.27
N ALA A 117 -7.57 -8.78 -22.45
CA ALA A 117 -7.82 -9.91 -21.54
C ALA A 117 -6.76 -11.02 -21.60
N ALA A 118 -5.91 -11.01 -22.65
CA ALA A 118 -4.77 -11.91 -22.83
C ALA A 118 -3.44 -11.28 -22.37
N SER A 119 -3.45 -10.03 -21.90
CA SER A 119 -2.25 -9.31 -21.44
C SER A 119 -1.68 -9.92 -20.16
N THR A 120 -0.36 -10.14 -20.15
CA THR A 120 0.45 -10.65 -19.02
C THR A 120 0.55 -9.70 -17.82
N TYR A 121 0.09 -8.46 -17.95
CA TYR A 121 -0.06 -7.54 -16.81
C TYR A 121 -1.18 -7.96 -15.84
N VAL A 122 -2.05 -8.90 -16.25
CA VAL A 122 -3.02 -9.56 -15.37
C VAL A 122 -2.45 -10.93 -14.98
N VAL A 123 -1.69 -10.97 -13.87
CA VAL A 123 -0.78 -12.05 -13.45
C VAL A 123 -1.47 -13.38 -13.03
N ALA A 124 -2.68 -13.67 -13.47
CA ALA A 124 -3.42 -14.87 -13.04
C ALA A 124 -3.99 -15.65 -14.23
N THR A 125 -3.72 -16.95 -14.26
CA THR A 125 -4.36 -17.90 -15.18
C THR A 125 -5.88 -17.86 -15.01
N ARG A 126 -6.63 -18.33 -16.02
CA ARG A 126 -8.11 -18.34 -15.97
C ARG A 126 -8.64 -19.02 -14.71
N GLU A 127 -8.11 -20.20 -14.39
CA GLU A 127 -8.48 -20.97 -13.21
C GLU A 127 -8.19 -20.20 -11.93
N ARG A 128 -7.01 -19.57 -11.85
CA ARG A 128 -6.61 -18.74 -10.70
C ARG A 128 -7.55 -17.54 -10.52
N ARG A 129 -8.03 -16.93 -11.61
CA ARG A 129 -9.01 -15.83 -11.54
C ARG A 129 -10.38 -16.30 -11.05
N ILE A 130 -10.84 -17.48 -11.49
CA ILE A 130 -12.12 -18.04 -11.03
C ILE A 130 -12.03 -18.37 -9.53
N ALA A 131 -10.96 -19.06 -9.11
CA ALA A 131 -10.74 -19.40 -7.71
C ALA A 131 -10.66 -18.14 -6.82
N MET A 132 -10.00 -17.08 -7.27
CA MET A 132 -9.92 -15.82 -6.53
C MET A 132 -11.28 -15.13 -6.40
N VAL A 133 -12.11 -15.18 -7.43
CA VAL A 133 -13.48 -14.61 -7.36
C VAL A 133 -14.35 -15.41 -6.41
N GLU A 134 -14.24 -16.73 -6.42
CA GLU A 134 -14.95 -17.63 -5.49
C GLU A 134 -14.55 -17.35 -4.04
N GLU A 135 -13.24 -17.26 -3.75
CA GLU A 135 -12.69 -16.96 -2.42
C GLU A 135 -13.16 -15.59 -1.91
N LEU A 136 -12.98 -14.53 -2.70
CA LEU A 136 -13.39 -13.18 -2.30
C LEU A 136 -14.90 -13.04 -2.14
N SER A 137 -15.69 -13.75 -2.95
CA SER A 137 -17.14 -13.77 -2.80
C SER A 137 -17.52 -14.41 -1.47
N ALA A 138 -16.93 -15.57 -1.14
CA ALA A 138 -17.21 -16.26 0.12
C ALA A 138 -16.86 -15.40 1.34
N GLU A 139 -15.68 -14.75 1.34
CA GLU A 139 -15.26 -13.85 2.42
C GLU A 139 -16.21 -12.66 2.59
N LEU A 140 -16.60 -12.03 1.48
CA LEU A 140 -17.50 -10.88 1.48
C LEU A 140 -18.86 -11.25 2.10
N TRP A 141 -19.41 -12.42 1.75
CA TRP A 141 -20.67 -12.90 2.31
C TRP A 141 -20.56 -13.28 3.79
N ALA A 142 -19.45 -13.91 4.20
CA ALA A 142 -19.18 -14.21 5.61
C ALA A 142 -19.11 -12.93 6.46
N LEU A 143 -18.43 -11.89 5.96
CA LEU A 143 -18.34 -10.58 6.62
C LEU A 143 -19.69 -9.86 6.68
N ALA A 144 -20.51 -9.99 5.63
CA ALA A 144 -21.83 -9.39 5.56
C ALA A 144 -22.85 -10.06 6.51
N LYS A 145 -22.55 -11.25 7.05
CA LYS A 145 -23.49 -12.08 7.83
C LYS A 145 -24.82 -12.34 7.09
N LEU A 146 -24.77 -12.30 5.76
CA LEU A 146 -25.90 -12.60 4.90
C LEU A 146 -25.71 -14.00 4.31
N PRO A 147 -26.79 -14.79 4.18
CA PRO A 147 -26.69 -16.08 3.50
C PRO A 147 -26.27 -15.87 2.04
N LEU A 148 -25.47 -16.80 1.51
CA LEU A 148 -25.13 -16.81 0.09
C LEU A 148 -26.44 -16.82 -0.72
N PRO A 149 -26.66 -15.84 -1.61
CA PRO A 149 -27.88 -15.82 -2.38
C PRO A 149 -27.87 -17.02 -3.34
N SER A 150 -28.90 -17.87 -3.21
CA SER A 150 -29.19 -18.90 -4.20
C SER A 150 -30.10 -18.26 -5.24
N TYR A 151 -29.60 -18.16 -6.48
CA TYR A 151 -30.41 -17.74 -7.61
C TYR A 151 -30.69 -18.96 -8.47
N SER A 152 -31.96 -19.19 -8.81
CA SER A 152 -32.29 -20.08 -9.90
C SER A 152 -31.97 -19.40 -11.24
N ARG A 153 -31.70 -20.21 -12.27
CA ARG A 153 -31.43 -19.70 -13.63
C ARG A 153 -32.61 -18.89 -14.21
N ALA A 154 -33.81 -19.10 -13.69
CA ALA A 154 -35.03 -18.37 -14.06
C ALA A 154 -35.09 -16.95 -13.46
N GLU A 155 -34.39 -16.71 -12.35
CA GLU A 155 -34.42 -15.43 -11.61
C GLU A 155 -33.30 -14.47 -12.00
N MET A 156 -32.28 -14.94 -12.72
CA MET A 156 -31.23 -14.07 -13.27
C MET A 156 -31.61 -13.58 -14.68
N PRO A 157 -31.94 -12.29 -14.89
CA PRO A 157 -32.21 -11.75 -16.22
C PRO A 157 -30.90 -11.54 -16.98
N VAL A 158 -30.23 -12.62 -17.39
CA VAL A 158 -29.08 -12.54 -18.28
C VAL A 158 -29.57 -12.64 -19.72
N HIS A 159 -29.89 -11.49 -20.32
CA HIS A 159 -30.06 -11.42 -21.77
C HIS A 159 -28.68 -11.51 -22.45
N ILE A 160 -28.29 -12.73 -22.80
CA ILE A 160 -27.13 -12.95 -23.67
C ILE A 160 -27.57 -12.63 -25.09
N THR A 161 -27.36 -11.40 -25.55
CA THR A 161 -27.53 -11.05 -26.96
C THR A 161 -26.35 -11.60 -27.76
N PRO A 162 -26.51 -12.63 -28.61
CA PRO A 162 -25.43 -13.06 -29.48
C PRO A 162 -25.17 -11.97 -30.52
N ARG A 163 -23.93 -11.48 -30.60
CA ARG A 163 -23.54 -10.52 -31.64
C ARG A 163 -23.41 -11.28 -32.96
N VAL A 164 -24.38 -11.12 -33.85
CA VAL A 164 -24.34 -11.67 -35.22
C VAL A 164 -23.17 -11.01 -35.96
N ARG A 165 -22.21 -11.83 -36.42
CA ARG A 165 -21.13 -11.37 -37.30
C ARG A 165 -21.76 -10.97 -38.64
N ARG A 166 -21.70 -9.69 -39.00
CA ARG A 166 -21.94 -9.29 -40.40
C ARG A 166 -20.73 -9.75 -41.21
N SER A 167 -20.98 -10.63 -42.18
CA SER A 167 -19.99 -10.99 -43.20
C SER A 167 -19.62 -9.72 -43.99
N PRO A 168 -18.34 -9.54 -44.36
CA PRO A 168 -17.97 -8.43 -45.25
C PRO A 168 -18.70 -8.61 -46.58
N SER A 169 -19.45 -7.59 -46.99
CA SER A 169 -20.05 -7.52 -48.33
C SER A 169 -18.93 -7.53 -49.36
N SER A 170 -18.96 -8.55 -50.24
CA SER A 170 -18.14 -8.63 -51.45
C SER A 170 -18.53 -7.54 -52.45
#